data_AF-A0A3C1ZS43-F1
#
_entry.id   AF-A0A3C1ZS43-F1
#
_cell.length_a   1.000
_cell.length_b   1.000
_cell.length_c   1.000
_cell.angle_alpha   90.00
_cell.angle_beta   90.00
_cell.angle_gamma   90.00
#
_symmetry.space_group_name_H-M   'P 1'
#
loop_
_entity.id
_entity.type
_entity.pdbx_description
1 polymer ?
#
loop_
_entity_poly.entity_id
_entity_poly.type
_entity_poly.pdbx_seq_one_letter_code
_entity_poly.pdbx_strand_id
1 'polypeptide(L)'
;MRNTSAIPTKYWIGIICLLIPQVLTAQFIPNAYYDRLFYLCKVWGHAKYYHNEVANGNVDWDDALLEALPAVKAAESNAEFNAAVLRLLESAGVPQPALVEQPQVPDSLNNNLDLSWMEDSIFNDSVQATLRLIWDRAGERTHVKLIPDFPGAHADFEFDNQYATEEDYPSEEKRILALFRYWNIIHYFYPFKHVMDQDWDTSLR
;
A
#
# COMPACT_ATOMS: atom_id res chain seq x y z
N MET A 1 -44.22 -65.61 22.48
CA MET A 1 -43.91 -64.22 22.91
C MET A 1 -42.51 -63.87 22.43
N ARG A 2 -42.39 -62.68 21.80
CA ARG A 2 -41.19 -61.99 21.27
C ARG A 2 -40.49 -62.60 20.05
N ASN A 3 -40.98 -62.17 18.88
CA ASN A 3 -40.19 -62.03 17.66
C ASN A 3 -39.19 -60.87 17.85
N THR A 4 -37.89 -61.13 17.66
CA THR A 4 -36.88 -60.09 17.51
C THR A 4 -36.50 -60.02 16.04
N SER A 5 -37.09 -59.07 15.32
CA SER A 5 -36.73 -58.72 13.95
C SER A 5 -35.34 -58.08 13.91
N ALA A 6 -34.43 -58.68 13.15
CA ALA A 6 -33.14 -58.09 12.82
C ALA A 6 -33.33 -56.81 11.96
N ILE A 7 -32.67 -55.74 12.37
CA ILE A 7 -32.64 -54.46 11.64
C ILE A 7 -31.79 -54.67 10.37
N PRO A 8 -32.27 -54.31 9.17
CA PRO A 8 -31.53 -54.56 7.93
C PRO A 8 -30.33 -53.61 7.80
N THR A 9 -29.16 -54.20 7.57
CA THR A 9 -27.82 -53.59 7.42
C THR A 9 -27.63 -52.76 6.14
N LYS A 10 -28.68 -52.12 5.61
CA LYS A 10 -28.63 -51.42 4.30
C LYS A 10 -28.58 -49.89 4.37
N TYR A 11 -28.49 -49.29 5.56
CA TYR A 11 -28.48 -47.82 5.72
C TYR A 11 -27.21 -47.26 6.39
N TRP A 12 -26.09 -47.99 6.35
CA TRP A 12 -24.84 -47.55 6.99
C TRP A 12 -23.76 -47.03 6.02
N ILE A 13 -24.08 -46.87 4.74
CA ILE A 13 -23.13 -46.31 3.74
C ILE A 13 -23.44 -44.82 3.46
N GLY A 14 -24.60 -44.30 3.87
CA GLY A 14 -25.03 -42.93 3.55
C GLY A 14 -24.67 -41.84 4.57
N ILE A 15 -24.19 -42.18 5.77
CA ILE A 15 -24.06 -41.21 6.89
C ILE A 15 -22.61 -40.90 7.25
N ILE A 16 -21.62 -41.55 6.62
CA ILE A 16 -20.19 -41.26 6.91
C ILE A 16 -19.64 -40.10 6.05
N CYS A 17 -20.34 -39.66 5.00
CA CYS A 17 -19.92 -38.51 4.19
C CYS A 17 -20.31 -37.13 4.75
N LEU A 18 -21.02 -37.05 5.88
CA LEU A 18 -21.52 -35.78 6.44
C LEU A 18 -20.74 -35.28 7.68
N LEU A 19 -19.65 -35.94 8.04
CA LEU A 19 -18.80 -35.55 9.19
C LEU A 19 -17.36 -35.23 8.79
N ILE A 20 -17.14 -34.78 7.55
CA ILE A 20 -15.92 -34.03 7.24
C ILE A 20 -16.25 -32.59 7.57
N PRO A 21 -15.72 -31.99 8.65
CA PRO A 21 -15.74 -30.55 8.78
C PRO A 21 -15.03 -30.01 7.54
N GLN A 22 -15.78 -29.38 6.63
CA GLN A 22 -15.19 -28.54 5.62
C GLN A 22 -14.61 -27.35 6.36
N VAL A 23 -13.40 -27.54 6.89
CA VAL A 23 -12.54 -26.42 7.21
C VAL A 23 -12.16 -25.85 5.84
N LEU A 24 -13.05 -25.02 5.29
CA LEU A 24 -12.70 -24.02 4.31
C LEU A 24 -11.79 -23.05 5.05
N THR A 25 -10.53 -23.43 5.26
CA THR A 25 -9.49 -22.42 5.25
C THR A 25 -9.58 -21.84 3.86
N ALA A 26 -10.09 -20.62 3.72
CA ALA A 26 -9.74 -19.80 2.58
C ALA A 26 -8.21 -19.72 2.62
N GLN A 27 -7.54 -20.62 1.87
CA GLN A 27 -6.12 -20.48 1.66
C GLN A 27 -5.98 -19.17 0.91
N PHE A 28 -5.46 -18.16 1.61
CA PHE A 28 -4.99 -16.93 0.99
C PHE A 28 -3.85 -17.38 0.07
N ILE A 29 -4.14 -17.64 -1.20
CA ILE A 29 -3.12 -17.67 -2.22
C ILE A 29 -2.79 -16.19 -2.41
N PRO A 30 -1.57 -15.72 -2.05
CA PRO A 30 -1.18 -14.37 -2.37
C PRO A 30 -1.35 -14.22 -3.87
N ASN A 31 -2.33 -13.41 -4.28
CA ASN A 31 -2.43 -13.04 -5.67
C ASN A 31 -1.24 -12.12 -5.92
N ALA A 32 -0.40 -12.43 -6.90
CA ALA A 32 0.72 -11.57 -7.29
C ALA A 32 0.27 -10.10 -7.48
N TYR A 33 -0.99 -9.88 -7.84
CA TYR A 33 -1.63 -8.57 -7.86
C TYR A 33 -1.66 -7.86 -6.50
N TYR A 34 -2.05 -8.53 -5.41
CA TYR A 34 -2.13 -7.92 -4.08
C TYR A 34 -0.75 -7.58 -3.53
N ASP A 35 0.24 -8.47 -3.72
CA ASP A 35 1.63 -8.16 -3.38
C ASP A 35 2.12 -6.93 -4.16
N ARG A 36 1.80 -6.84 -5.46
CA ARG A 36 2.14 -5.67 -6.28
C ARG A 36 1.41 -4.40 -5.84
N LEU A 37 0.16 -4.48 -5.39
CA LEU A 37 -0.54 -3.33 -4.81
C LEU A 37 0.14 -2.86 -3.53
N PHE A 38 0.61 -3.77 -2.68
CA PHE A 38 1.39 -3.41 -1.49
C PHE A 38 2.65 -2.61 -1.87
N TYR A 39 3.45 -3.11 -2.82
CA TYR A 39 4.65 -2.38 -3.26
C TYR A 39 4.32 -1.08 -4.00
N LEU A 40 3.27 -1.07 -4.82
CA LEU A 40 2.79 0.16 -5.48
C LEU A 40 2.37 1.21 -4.46
N CYS A 41 1.73 0.81 -3.35
CA CYS A 41 1.35 1.70 -2.26
C CYS A 41 2.57 2.40 -1.64
N LYS A 42 3.65 1.62 -1.37
CA LYS A 42 4.91 2.15 -0.85
C LYS A 42 5.58 3.09 -1.85
N VAL A 43 5.61 2.72 -3.14
CA VAL A 43 6.17 3.57 -4.22
C VAL A 43 5.42 4.88 -4.34
N TRP A 44 4.09 4.83 -4.43
CA TRP A 44 3.25 6.01 -4.58
C TRP A 44 3.40 6.96 -3.39
N GLY A 45 3.41 6.43 -2.16
CA GLY A 45 3.63 7.22 -0.95
C GLY A 45 5.03 7.82 -0.87
N HIS A 46 6.06 7.06 -1.24
CA HIS A 46 7.44 7.54 -1.27
C HIS A 46 7.57 8.76 -2.19
N ALA A 47 7.08 8.66 -3.42
CA ALA A 47 7.05 9.80 -4.33
C ALA A 47 6.20 10.96 -3.79
N LYS A 48 5.01 10.68 -3.23
CA LYS A 48 4.10 11.70 -2.68
C LYS A 48 4.79 12.62 -1.67
N TYR A 49 5.58 12.05 -0.76
CA TYR A 49 6.17 12.83 0.33
C TYR A 49 7.62 13.26 0.12
N TYR A 50 8.32 12.67 -0.85
CA TYR A 50 9.75 12.95 -1.08
C TYR A 50 10.08 13.56 -2.44
N HIS A 51 9.25 13.35 -3.47
CA HIS A 51 9.48 13.96 -4.77
C HIS A 51 9.01 15.43 -4.76
N ASN A 52 9.93 16.38 -4.95
CA ASN A 52 9.64 17.82 -4.85
C ASN A 52 8.44 18.31 -5.70
N GLU A 53 8.36 17.94 -6.98
CA GLU A 53 7.22 18.36 -7.81
C GLU A 53 5.87 17.81 -7.31
N VAL A 54 5.85 16.55 -6.87
CA VAL A 54 4.64 15.90 -6.34
C VAL A 54 4.24 16.51 -5.01
N ALA A 55 5.21 16.60 -4.10
CA ALA A 55 5.09 17.24 -2.79
C ALA A 55 4.52 18.67 -2.88
N ASN A 56 4.96 19.45 -3.87
CA ASN A 56 4.52 20.84 -4.04
C ASN A 56 3.17 20.98 -4.77
N GLY A 57 2.50 19.87 -5.10
CA GLY A 57 1.21 19.89 -5.81
C GLY A 57 1.32 20.24 -7.29
N ASN A 58 2.50 20.16 -7.90
CA ASN A 58 2.70 20.46 -9.33
C ASN A 58 2.27 19.30 -10.25
N VAL A 59 2.01 18.13 -9.68
CA VAL A 59 1.55 16.92 -10.38
C VAL A 59 0.30 16.43 -9.68
N ASP A 60 -0.77 16.16 -10.45
CA ASP A 60 -1.94 15.47 -9.91
C ASP A 60 -1.58 14.00 -9.65
N TRP A 61 -1.15 13.75 -8.42
CA TRP A 61 -0.56 12.47 -8.05
C TRP A 61 -1.61 11.38 -7.81
N ASP A 62 -2.84 11.78 -7.53
CA ASP A 62 -3.94 10.84 -7.44
C ASP A 62 -4.32 10.32 -8.83
N ASP A 63 -4.46 11.23 -9.80
CA ASP A 63 -4.75 10.85 -11.19
C ASP A 63 -3.64 9.99 -11.79
N ALA A 64 -2.36 10.31 -11.51
CA ALA A 64 -1.24 9.47 -11.93
C ALA A 64 -1.35 8.02 -11.41
N LEU A 65 -1.79 7.81 -10.17
CA LEU A 65 -2.05 6.47 -9.64
C LEU A 65 -3.23 5.81 -10.34
N LEU A 66 -4.34 6.53 -10.49
CA LEU A 66 -5.55 6.01 -11.14
C LEU A 66 -5.25 5.53 -12.57
N GLU A 67 -4.40 6.25 -13.31
CA GLU A 67 -3.92 5.87 -14.64
C GLU A 67 -2.99 4.64 -14.62
N ALA A 68 -2.18 4.47 -13.57
CA ALA A 68 -1.24 3.36 -13.46
C ALA A 68 -1.90 2.02 -13.08
N LEU A 69 -3.00 2.06 -12.31
CA LEU A 69 -3.66 0.89 -11.75
C LEU A 69 -4.08 -0.17 -12.79
N PRO A 70 -4.69 0.18 -13.94
CA PRO A 70 -5.03 -0.80 -14.97
C PRO A 70 -3.82 -1.61 -15.46
N ALA A 71 -2.67 -0.96 -15.65
CA ALA A 71 -1.45 -1.62 -16.10
C ALA A 71 -0.85 -2.54 -15.01
N VAL A 72 -0.92 -2.14 -13.74
CA VAL A 72 -0.48 -2.98 -12.61
C VAL A 72 -1.37 -4.20 -12.46
N LYS A 73 -2.68 -4.03 -12.63
CA LYS A 73 -3.66 -5.13 -12.57
C LYS A 73 -3.52 -6.12 -13.72
N ALA A 74 -3.20 -5.63 -14.92
CA ALA A 74 -3.00 -6.45 -16.12
C ALA A 74 -1.62 -7.11 -16.18
N ALA A 75 -0.66 -6.71 -15.34
CA ALA A 75 0.68 -7.28 -15.37
C ALA A 75 0.65 -8.77 -15.03
N GLU A 76 1.26 -9.61 -15.85
CA GLU A 76 1.41 -11.05 -15.63
C GLU A 76 2.81 -11.38 -15.09
N SER A 77 3.76 -10.46 -15.22
CA SER A 77 5.16 -10.64 -14.80
C SER A 77 5.70 -9.47 -13.97
N ASN A 78 6.80 -9.71 -13.24
CA ASN A 78 7.49 -8.63 -12.53
C ASN A 78 8.07 -7.59 -13.50
N ALA A 79 8.44 -7.98 -14.72
CA ALA A 79 8.91 -7.04 -15.73
C ALA A 79 7.79 -6.04 -16.14
N GLU A 80 6.57 -6.53 -16.37
CA GLU A 80 5.42 -5.68 -16.68
C GLU A 80 5.00 -4.80 -15.50
N PHE A 81 5.04 -5.34 -14.28
CA PHE A 81 4.82 -4.55 -13.07
C PHE A 81 5.83 -3.41 -12.94
N ASN A 82 7.13 -3.70 -13.08
CA ASN A 82 8.17 -2.68 -13.02
C ASN A 82 8.02 -1.64 -14.14
N ALA A 83 7.59 -2.04 -15.34
CA ALA A 83 7.32 -1.09 -16.41
C ALA A 83 6.15 -0.15 -16.06
N ALA A 84 5.09 -0.64 -15.41
CA ALA A 84 3.99 0.20 -14.94
C ALA A 84 4.44 1.14 -13.80
N VAL A 85 5.20 0.63 -12.83
CA VAL A 85 5.75 1.41 -11.71
C VAL A 85 6.71 2.49 -12.20
N LEU A 86 7.59 2.18 -13.15
CA LEU A 86 8.53 3.14 -13.69
C LEU A 86 7.80 4.27 -14.43
N ARG A 87 6.77 3.96 -15.22
CA ARG A 87 5.94 4.99 -15.88
C ARG A 87 5.23 5.90 -14.88
N LEU A 88 4.73 5.35 -13.76
CA LEU A 88 4.17 6.16 -12.68
C LEU A 88 5.24 7.10 -12.09
N LEU A 89 6.43 6.59 -11.80
CA LEU A 89 7.51 7.42 -11.25
C LEU A 89 7.97 8.49 -12.24
N GLU A 90 8.03 8.18 -13.54
CA GLU A 90 8.40 9.12 -14.59
C GLU A 90 7.38 10.25 -14.77
N SER A 91 6.09 10.01 -14.46
CA SER A 91 5.06 11.06 -14.54
C SER A 91 5.23 12.14 -13.47
N ALA A 92 5.97 11.85 -12.39
CA ALA A 92 6.38 12.85 -11.40
C ALA A 92 7.38 13.88 -11.95
N GLY A 93 8.05 13.58 -13.06
CA GLY A 93 9.17 14.34 -13.59
C GLY A 93 10.51 13.96 -12.96
N VAL A 94 11.51 14.83 -13.10
CA VAL A 94 12.85 14.60 -12.55
C VAL A 94 12.95 15.27 -11.19
N PRO A 95 13.25 14.53 -10.09
CA PRO A 95 13.39 15.14 -8.77
C PRO A 95 14.51 16.17 -8.81
N GLN A 96 14.24 17.42 -8.45
CA GLN A 96 15.28 18.44 -8.28
C GLN A 96 16.03 18.28 -6.95
N PRO A 97 17.33 18.62 -6.86
CA PRO A 97 18.05 18.63 -5.58
C PRO A 97 17.40 19.58 -4.57
N ALA A 98 17.32 19.16 -3.31
CA ALA A 98 16.86 20.03 -2.23
C ALA A 98 17.75 21.28 -2.09
N LEU A 99 17.13 22.43 -1.80
CA LEU A 99 17.84 23.68 -1.52
C LEU A 99 18.51 23.70 -0.15
N VAL A 100 18.05 22.84 0.75
CA VAL A 100 18.53 22.69 2.13
C VAL A 100 18.83 21.21 2.35
N GLU A 101 19.97 20.92 2.97
CA GLU A 101 20.35 19.55 3.33
C GLU A 101 19.38 18.96 4.35
N GLN A 102 19.17 17.64 4.29
CA GLN A 102 18.35 16.93 5.25
C GLN A 102 18.95 17.04 6.66
N PRO A 103 18.12 17.25 7.70
CA PRO A 103 18.61 17.30 9.06
C PRO A 103 19.25 15.95 9.44
N GLN A 104 20.38 16.01 10.14
CA GLN A 104 21.00 14.81 10.70
C GLN A 104 20.19 14.36 11.92
N VAL A 105 19.54 13.19 11.81
CA VAL A 105 18.77 12.58 12.89
C VAL A 105 19.61 11.47 13.51
N PRO A 106 19.86 11.49 14.84
CA PRO A 106 20.56 10.40 15.52
C PRO A 106 19.82 9.07 15.33
N ASP A 107 20.57 7.97 15.17
CA ASP A 107 19.99 6.62 14.99
C ASP A 107 18.98 6.26 16.09
N SER A 108 19.22 6.70 17.33
CA SER A 108 18.32 6.48 18.48
C SER A 108 16.94 7.14 18.36
N LEU A 109 16.78 8.08 17.42
CA LEU A 109 15.53 8.77 17.12
C LEU A 109 14.96 8.36 15.75
N ASN A 110 15.68 7.53 15.00
CA ASN A 110 15.29 7.12 13.65
C ASN A 110 14.40 5.87 13.65
N ASN A 111 13.36 5.88 14.48
CA ASN A 111 12.64 4.64 14.83
C ASN A 111 11.60 4.21 13.78
N ASN A 112 11.19 5.11 12.87
CA ASN A 112 10.10 4.84 11.90
C ASN A 112 10.55 4.92 10.42
N LEU A 113 11.83 5.21 10.15
CA LEU A 113 12.36 5.27 8.79
C LEU A 113 12.90 3.90 8.39
N ASP A 114 12.19 3.23 7.50
CA ASP A 114 12.66 2.04 6.81
C ASP A 114 12.73 2.31 5.31
N LEU A 115 13.93 2.23 4.76
CA LEU A 115 14.22 2.40 3.34
C LEU A 115 14.63 1.08 2.66
N SER A 116 14.75 -0.01 3.43
CA SER A 116 15.25 -1.30 2.93
C SER A 116 14.31 -1.92 1.89
N TRP A 117 13.01 -1.61 1.96
CA TRP A 117 12.01 -2.08 1.01
C TRP A 117 12.25 -1.58 -0.43
N MET A 118 12.99 -0.48 -0.61
CA MET A 118 13.33 0.01 -1.96
C MET A 118 14.29 -0.94 -2.68
N GLU A 119 14.98 -1.82 -1.96
CA GLU A 119 15.91 -2.82 -2.49
C GLU A 119 15.26 -4.20 -2.66
N ASP A 120 13.94 -4.30 -2.49
CA ASP A 120 13.23 -5.56 -2.64
C ASP A 120 13.39 -6.14 -4.06
N SER A 121 13.57 -7.46 -4.13
CA SER A 121 13.74 -8.22 -5.37
C SER A 121 12.56 -8.15 -6.35
N ILE A 122 11.40 -7.66 -5.91
CA ILE A 122 10.28 -7.37 -6.82
C ILE A 122 10.63 -6.23 -7.79
N PHE A 123 11.50 -5.30 -7.38
CA PHE A 123 11.91 -4.16 -8.17
C PHE A 123 13.16 -4.47 -9.01
N ASN A 124 13.21 -3.93 -10.22
CA ASN A 124 14.40 -3.95 -11.05
C ASN A 124 15.29 -2.73 -10.77
N ASP A 125 16.53 -2.78 -11.28
CA ASP A 125 17.55 -1.74 -11.06
C ASP A 125 17.05 -0.32 -11.39
N SER A 126 16.22 -0.16 -12.43
CA SER A 126 15.68 1.14 -12.83
C SER A 126 14.73 1.71 -11.79
N VAL A 127 13.78 0.89 -11.30
CA VAL A 127 12.83 1.34 -10.26
C VAL A 127 13.59 1.63 -8.96
N GLN A 128 14.49 0.75 -8.55
CA GLN A 128 15.29 0.96 -7.34
C GLN A 128 16.14 2.24 -7.44
N ALA A 129 16.77 2.50 -8.59
CA ALA A 129 17.55 3.71 -8.82
C ALA A 129 16.69 4.98 -8.73
N THR A 130 15.47 4.96 -9.28
CA THR A 130 14.55 6.09 -9.19
C THR A 130 14.06 6.33 -7.77
N LEU A 131 13.74 5.28 -7.01
CA LEU A 131 13.35 5.39 -5.60
C LEU A 131 14.46 5.98 -4.73
N ARG A 132 15.71 5.53 -4.92
CA ARG A 132 16.90 6.10 -4.28
C ARG A 132 17.09 7.57 -4.67
N LEU A 133 16.97 7.90 -5.95
CA LEU A 133 17.12 9.27 -6.43
C LEU A 133 16.12 10.23 -5.78
N ILE A 134 14.87 9.80 -5.61
CA ILE A 134 13.83 10.55 -4.91
C ILE A 134 14.25 10.82 -3.45
N TRP A 135 14.76 9.79 -2.75
CA TRP A 135 15.22 9.94 -1.37
C TRP A 135 16.44 10.86 -1.25
N ASP A 136 17.46 10.66 -2.09
CA ASP A 136 18.71 11.42 -2.06
C ASP A 136 18.50 12.91 -2.36
N ARG A 137 17.45 13.24 -3.11
CA ARG A 137 17.08 14.61 -3.46
C ARG A 137 15.96 15.18 -2.61
N ALA A 138 15.45 14.44 -1.63
CA ALA A 138 14.38 14.90 -0.76
C ALA A 138 14.85 16.08 0.11
N GLY A 139 13.97 17.08 0.26
CA GLY A 139 14.21 18.28 1.06
C GLY A 139 13.17 18.48 2.16
N GLU A 140 13.10 19.71 2.65
CA GLU A 140 12.07 20.12 3.61
C GLU A 140 10.65 19.93 3.03
N ARG A 141 9.75 19.34 3.83
CA ARG A 141 8.38 19.06 3.42
C ARG A 141 7.44 20.14 3.93
N THR A 142 7.32 21.23 3.17
CA THR A 142 6.48 22.36 3.57
C THR A 142 4.99 22.18 3.26
N HIS A 143 4.59 21.12 2.55
CA HIS A 143 3.22 20.92 2.09
C HIS A 143 2.38 20.07 3.08
N VAL A 144 2.95 19.02 3.69
CA VAL A 144 2.30 18.34 4.82
C VAL A 144 2.81 18.93 6.12
N LYS A 145 2.15 19.99 6.57
CA LYS A 145 2.44 20.60 7.87
C LYS A 145 1.61 19.92 8.94
N LEU A 146 2.25 19.58 10.06
CA LEU A 146 1.54 19.55 11.32
C LEU A 146 1.32 21.01 11.72
N ILE A 147 0.15 21.56 11.38
CA ILE A 147 -0.18 22.94 11.74
C ILE A 147 -0.42 22.95 13.26
N PRO A 148 0.38 23.70 14.05
CA PRO A 148 0.17 23.83 15.48
C PRO A 148 -0.97 24.82 15.75
N ASP A 149 -2.14 24.57 15.17
CA ASP A 149 -3.37 25.20 15.61
C ASP A 149 -3.94 24.36 16.77
N PHE A 150 -4.31 25.08 17.83
CA PHE A 150 -4.90 24.65 19.11
C PHE A 150 -5.78 23.36 19.09
N PRO A 151 -6.00 22.74 20.27
CA PRO A 151 -5.72 21.32 20.47
C PRO A 151 -6.40 20.41 19.42
N GLY A 152 -5.58 19.82 18.54
CA GLY A 152 -6.06 18.88 17.52
C GLY A 152 -5.34 19.02 16.18
N ALA A 153 -4.04 19.33 16.20
CA ALA A 153 -3.21 19.43 15.00
C ALA A 153 -3.51 18.25 14.05
N HIS A 154 -3.98 18.58 12.86
CA HIS A 154 -4.24 17.62 11.79
C HIS A 154 -3.18 17.81 10.71
N ALA A 155 -2.92 16.74 9.96
CA ALA A 155 -2.14 16.85 8.74
C ALA A 155 -2.98 17.62 7.70
N ASP A 156 -2.34 18.58 7.04
CA ASP A 156 -2.93 19.30 5.91
C ASP A 156 -2.57 18.60 4.60
N PHE A 157 -3.58 18.35 3.77
CA PHE A 157 -3.49 17.71 2.46
C PHE A 157 -4.16 18.59 1.39
N GLU A 158 -3.84 19.89 1.39
CA GLU A 158 -4.46 20.88 0.50
C GLU A 158 -4.38 20.56 -1.00
N PHE A 159 -3.37 19.79 -1.42
CA PHE A 159 -3.17 19.38 -2.82
C PHE A 159 -3.87 18.08 -3.19
N ASP A 160 -4.52 17.40 -2.25
CA ASP A 160 -5.21 16.15 -2.51
C ASP A 160 -6.63 16.42 -3.02
N ASN A 161 -7.01 15.72 -4.09
CA ASN A 161 -8.38 15.77 -4.58
C ASN A 161 -9.36 15.25 -3.52
N GLN A 162 -10.43 16.01 -3.25
CA GLN A 162 -11.38 15.69 -2.17
C GLN A 162 -12.36 14.57 -2.53
N TYR A 163 -12.63 14.34 -3.83
CA TYR A 163 -13.57 13.33 -4.40
C TYR A 163 -14.98 13.26 -3.76
N ALA A 164 -15.35 14.21 -2.89
CA ALA A 164 -16.51 14.13 -2.00
C ALA A 164 -17.87 14.20 -2.72
N THR A 165 -17.88 14.58 -3.99
CA THR A 165 -19.11 14.90 -4.74
C THR A 165 -19.41 13.96 -5.90
N GLU A 166 -18.59 12.92 -6.12
CA GLU A 166 -18.59 12.25 -7.41
C GLU A 166 -19.55 11.06 -7.52
N GLU A 167 -19.71 10.20 -6.50
CA GLU A 167 -20.56 8.99 -6.60
C GLU A 167 -20.79 8.30 -5.24
N ASP A 168 -21.95 7.67 -5.05
CA ASP A 168 -22.25 6.83 -3.86
C ASP A 168 -21.43 5.51 -3.85
N TYR A 169 -20.91 5.09 -5.01
CA TYR A 169 -20.18 3.83 -5.20
C TYR A 169 -18.92 4.05 -6.04
N PRO A 170 -17.80 4.47 -5.41
CA PRO A 170 -16.56 4.77 -6.14
C PRO A 170 -16.02 3.53 -6.85
N SER A 171 -15.32 3.73 -7.98
CA SER A 171 -14.65 2.67 -8.73
C SER A 171 -13.65 1.87 -7.89
N GLU A 172 -13.21 0.70 -8.38
CA GLU A 172 -12.18 -0.09 -7.68
C GLU A 172 -10.90 0.73 -7.47
N GLU A 173 -10.49 1.48 -8.48
CA GLU A 173 -9.29 2.31 -8.50
C GLU A 173 -9.37 3.42 -7.43
N LYS A 174 -10.53 4.10 -7.32
CA LYS A 174 -10.76 5.10 -6.27
C LYS A 174 -10.76 4.50 -4.87
N ARG A 175 -11.26 3.27 -4.70
CA ARG A 175 -11.16 2.55 -3.40
C ARG A 175 -9.71 2.18 -3.07
N ILE A 176 -8.92 1.79 -4.06
CA ILE A 176 -7.47 1.53 -3.89
C ILE A 176 -6.74 2.82 -3.53
N LEU A 177 -7.03 3.94 -4.20
CA LEU A 177 -6.47 5.25 -3.87
C LEU A 177 -6.77 5.64 -2.41
N ALA A 178 -8.02 5.47 -1.96
CA ALA A 178 -8.41 5.75 -0.58
C ALA A 178 -7.62 4.88 0.43
N LEU A 179 -7.45 3.58 0.13
CA LEU A 179 -6.62 2.68 0.94
C LEU A 179 -5.15 3.14 0.96
N PHE A 180 -4.59 3.52 -0.19
CA PHE A 180 -3.21 3.98 -0.28
C PHE A 180 -2.98 5.25 0.50
N ARG A 181 -3.88 6.23 0.41
CA ARG A 181 -3.85 7.45 1.23
C ARG A 181 -3.86 7.11 2.71
N TYR A 182 -4.84 6.32 3.16
CA TYR A 182 -4.96 5.95 4.57
C TYR A 182 -3.73 5.24 5.10
N TRP A 183 -3.24 4.23 4.36
CA TRP A 183 -2.09 3.45 4.77
C TRP A 183 -0.82 4.31 4.89
N ASN A 184 -0.61 5.20 3.92
CA ASN A 184 0.53 6.09 3.87
C ASN A 184 0.49 7.19 4.95
N ILE A 185 -0.70 7.71 5.31
CA ILE A 185 -0.83 8.67 6.41
C ILE A 185 -0.26 8.07 7.70
N ILE A 186 -0.64 6.84 8.04
CA ILE A 186 -0.09 6.16 9.21
C ILE A 186 1.40 5.84 9.02
N HIS A 187 1.78 5.35 7.83
CA HIS A 187 3.17 4.98 7.55
C HIS A 187 4.15 6.13 7.79
N TYR A 188 3.79 7.36 7.41
CA TYR A 188 4.66 8.53 7.46
C TYR A 188 4.44 9.45 8.66
N PHE A 189 3.22 9.56 9.18
CA PHE A 189 2.88 10.58 10.19
C PHE A 189 2.54 10.00 11.56
N TYR A 190 2.42 8.69 11.72
CA TYR A 190 2.20 8.10 13.05
C TYR A 190 3.53 7.86 13.79
N PRO A 191 3.84 8.64 14.86
CA PRO A 191 5.16 8.60 15.50
C PRO A 191 5.42 7.32 16.30
N PHE A 192 4.37 6.57 16.64
CA PHE A 192 4.47 5.37 17.47
C PHE A 192 4.36 4.07 16.67
N LYS A 193 4.57 4.11 15.35
CA LYS A 193 4.48 2.93 14.47
C LYS A 193 5.40 1.78 14.92
N HIS A 194 6.63 2.08 15.30
CA HIS A 194 7.62 1.09 15.78
C HIS A 194 7.29 0.41 17.12
N VAL A 195 6.33 0.92 17.89
CA VAL A 195 5.89 0.31 19.17
C VAL A 195 4.48 -0.29 19.08
N MET A 196 3.91 -0.39 17.87
CA MET A 196 2.64 -1.07 17.65
C MET A 196 2.79 -2.58 17.86
N ASP A 197 1.72 -3.22 18.35
CA ASP A 197 1.68 -4.68 18.55
C ASP A 197 1.79 -5.48 17.23
N GLN A 198 1.44 -4.85 16.10
CA GLN A 198 1.58 -5.42 14.76
C GLN A 198 2.51 -4.57 13.90
N ASP A 199 3.27 -5.23 13.03
CA ASP A 199 3.99 -4.57 11.95
C ASP A 199 2.98 -3.91 11.00
N TRP A 200 3.15 -2.62 10.73
CA TRP A 200 2.26 -1.86 9.88
C TRP A 200 2.19 -2.37 8.43
N ASP A 201 3.25 -2.97 7.91
CA ASP A 201 3.23 -3.54 6.56
C ASP A 201 2.23 -4.72 6.47
N THR A 202 1.99 -5.42 7.59
CA THR A 202 1.01 -6.53 7.66
C THR A 202 -0.44 -6.07 7.61
N SER A 203 -0.73 -4.78 7.82
CA SER A 203 -2.11 -4.27 7.72
C SER A 203 -2.59 -4.09 6.28
N LEU A 204 -1.67 -4.17 5.30
CA LEU A 204 -1.95 -4.01 3.87
C LEU A 204 -1.72 -5.30 3.06
N ARG A 205 -0.91 -6.23 3.59
CA ARG A 205 -0.58 -7.52 2.94
C ARG A 205 -1.64 -8.60 3.14
#